data_AF-A0A7G8D6W7-F1
#
_entry.id   AF-A0A7G8D6W7-F1
#
_cell.length_a   1.000
_cell.length_b   1.000
_cell.length_c   1.000
_cell.angle_alpha   90.00
_cell.angle_beta   90.00
_cell.angle_gamma   90.00
#
_symmetry.space_group_name_H-M   'P 1'
#
loop_
_entity.id
_entity.type
_entity.pdbx_description
1 polymer ?
#
loop_
_entity_poly.entity_id
_entity_poly.type
_entity_poly.pdbx_seq_one_letter_code
_entity_poly.pdbx_strand_id
1 'polypeptide(L)'
;MGKKCTKQEKIRRTEELANLIVKGLSQRQLMHHVTTSWGLSAEQAHRYVREARDVVKADLSDIDRVDMLASKVQMLEQIATDAVAAGRESNAIGAIRLLNELVGFGAGQKPGTH
;
A
#
# COMPACT_ATOMS: atom_id res chain seq x y z
N MET A 1 2.01 -31.65 -23.09
CA MET A 1 1.11 -31.25 -21.98
C MET A 1 1.93 -30.44 -20.98
N GLY A 2 1.60 -29.17 -20.76
CA GLY A 2 2.31 -28.32 -19.79
C GLY A 2 2.14 -28.84 -18.36
N LYS A 3 3.22 -28.92 -17.59
CA LYS A 3 3.22 -29.37 -16.19
C LYS A 3 2.30 -28.45 -15.37
N LYS A 4 1.24 -29.01 -14.76
CA LYS A 4 0.35 -28.24 -13.89
C LYS A 4 1.13 -27.67 -12.71
N CYS A 5 0.92 -26.39 -12.40
CA CYS A 5 1.45 -25.76 -11.20
C CYS A 5 0.97 -26.53 -9.96
N THR A 6 1.88 -26.83 -9.03
CA THR A 6 1.51 -27.48 -7.77
C THR A 6 0.84 -26.47 -6.84
N LYS A 7 0.02 -26.94 -5.90
CA LYS A 7 -0.61 -26.06 -4.90
C LYS A 7 0.45 -25.29 -4.10
N GLN A 8 1.54 -25.95 -3.73
CA GLN A 8 2.66 -25.34 -3.01
C GLN A 8 3.36 -24.24 -3.82
N GLU A 9 3.63 -24.49 -5.11
CA GLU A 9 4.26 -23.50 -5.98
C GLU A 9 3.36 -22.27 -6.15
N LYS A 10 2.05 -22.48 -6.26
CA LYS A 10 1.08 -21.38 -6.33
C LYS A 10 1.15 -20.50 -5.08
N ILE A 11 1.10 -21.11 -3.89
CA ILE A 11 1.16 -20.38 -2.61
C ILE A 11 2.45 -19.56 -2.52
N ARG A 12 3.60 -20.20 -2.77
CA ARG A 12 4.91 -19.53 -2.75
C ARG A 12 4.97 -18.31 -3.68
N ARG A 13 4.48 -18.45 -4.90
CA ARG A 13 4.42 -17.36 -5.89
C ARG A 13 3.52 -16.21 -5.43
N THR A 14 2.37 -16.53 -4.85
CA THR A 14 1.45 -15.52 -4.32
C THR A 14 2.07 -14.76 -3.16
N GLU A 15 2.72 -15.44 -2.21
CA GLU A 15 3.44 -14.82 -1.09
C GLU A 15 4.63 -13.97 -1.55
N GLU A 16 5.38 -14.45 -2.55
CA GLU A 16 6.48 -13.67 -3.15
C GLU A 16 5.98 -12.34 -3.73
N LEU A 17 4.86 -12.37 -4.48
CA LEU A 17 4.25 -11.15 -5.01
C LEU A 17 3.66 -10.27 -3.92
N ALA A 18 3.08 -10.83 -2.86
CA ALA A 18 2.58 -10.06 -1.72
C ALA A 18 3.73 -9.26 -1.07
N ASN A 19 4.87 -9.89 -0.86
CA ASN A 19 6.08 -9.23 -0.37
C ASN A 19 6.56 -8.11 -1.31
N LEU A 20 6.52 -8.33 -2.62
CA LEU A 20 6.87 -7.30 -3.60
C LEU A 20 5.89 -6.12 -3.60
N ILE A 21 4.60 -6.37 -3.38
CA ILE A 21 3.57 -5.32 -3.22
C ILE A 21 3.87 -4.48 -1.99
N VAL A 22 4.17 -5.10 -0.84
CA VAL A 22 4.51 -4.39 0.40
C VAL A 22 5.78 -3.56 0.24
N LYS A 23 6.75 -4.02 -0.57
CA LYS A 23 7.95 -3.26 -0.95
C LYS A 23 7.68 -2.10 -1.93
N GLY A 24 6.44 -1.92 -2.36
CA GLY A 24 6.03 -0.79 -3.20
C GLY A 24 6.22 -0.99 -4.70
N LEU A 25 6.38 -2.22 -5.19
CA LEU A 25 6.51 -2.45 -6.63
C LEU A 25 5.21 -2.08 -7.36
N SER A 26 5.37 -1.40 -8.50
CA SER A 26 4.25 -1.03 -9.36
C SER A 26 3.63 -2.23 -10.09
N GLN A 27 2.38 -2.08 -10.55
CA GLN A 27 1.71 -3.09 -11.39
C GLN A 27 2.59 -3.54 -12.55
N ARG A 28 3.24 -2.61 -13.26
CA ARG A 28 4.11 -2.92 -14.40
C ARG A 28 5.28 -3.82 -14.00
N GLN A 29 5.94 -3.51 -12.88
CA GLN A 29 7.06 -4.31 -12.38
C GLN A 29 6.62 -5.70 -11.93
N LEU A 30 5.49 -5.81 -11.23
CA LEU A 30 4.93 -7.10 -10.82
C LEU A 30 4.58 -7.97 -12.03
N MET A 31 3.93 -7.40 -13.04
CA MET A 31 3.59 -8.10 -14.28
C MET A 31 4.85 -8.58 -15.00
N HIS A 32 5.86 -7.71 -15.13
CA HIS A 32 7.13 -8.04 -15.75
C HIS A 32 7.85 -9.17 -14.99
N HIS A 33 7.83 -9.15 -13.66
CA HIS A 33 8.41 -10.20 -12.82
C HIS A 33 7.80 -11.56 -13.15
N VAL A 34 6.46 -11.64 -13.17
CA VAL A 34 5.75 -12.90 -13.43
C VAL A 34 5.98 -13.41 -14.85
N THR A 35 5.93 -12.52 -15.85
CA THR A 35 6.07 -12.95 -17.26
C THR A 35 7.51 -13.34 -17.59
N THR A 36 8.52 -12.66 -17.04
CA THR A 36 9.93 -12.93 -17.33
C THR A 36 10.53 -14.03 -16.46
N SER A 37 10.28 -13.98 -15.15
CA SER A 37 10.92 -14.91 -14.21
C SER A 37 10.21 -16.26 -14.18
N TRP A 38 8.90 -16.29 -14.40
CA TRP A 38 8.11 -17.53 -14.35
C TRP A 38 7.60 -18.00 -15.71
N GLY A 39 7.83 -17.23 -16.78
CA GLY A 39 7.39 -17.57 -18.14
C GLY A 39 5.87 -17.67 -18.30
N LEU A 40 5.10 -17.02 -17.43
CA LEU A 40 3.64 -17.08 -17.46
C LEU A 40 3.04 -16.05 -18.41
N SER A 41 1.81 -16.30 -18.88
CA SER A 41 1.07 -15.35 -19.72
C SER A 41 0.65 -14.10 -18.92
N ALA A 42 0.34 -13.01 -19.62
CA ALA A 42 -0.16 -11.79 -18.99
C ALA A 42 -1.45 -12.04 -18.19
N GLU A 43 -2.37 -12.87 -18.68
CA GLU A 43 -3.59 -13.22 -17.94
C GLU A 43 -3.28 -13.98 -16.63
N GLN A 44 -2.33 -14.91 -16.68
CA GLN A 44 -1.88 -15.63 -15.48
C GLN A 44 -1.20 -14.67 -14.49
N ALA A 45 -0.37 -13.75 -14.99
CA ALA A 45 0.26 -12.70 -14.19
C ALA A 45 -0.78 -11.83 -13.48
N HIS A 46 -1.81 -11.37 -14.20
CA HIS A 46 -2.90 -10.60 -13.60
C HIS A 46 -3.61 -11.35 -12.46
N ARG A 47 -3.83 -12.66 -12.63
CA ARG A 47 -4.46 -13.50 -11.61
C ARG A 47 -3.60 -13.59 -10.35
N TYR A 48 -2.31 -13.90 -10.51
CA TYR A 48 -1.37 -13.96 -9.38
C TYR A 48 -1.24 -12.62 -8.65
N VAL A 49 -1.15 -11.51 -9.39
CA VAL A 49 -1.08 -10.18 -8.78
C VAL A 49 -2.37 -9.83 -8.04
N ARG A 50 -3.53 -10.23 -8.55
CA ARG A 50 -4.80 -10.05 -7.82
C ARG A 50 -4.82 -10.85 -6.53
N GLU A 51 -4.50 -12.15 -6.58
CA GLU A 51 -4.48 -13.01 -5.40
C GLU A 51 -3.48 -12.50 -4.34
N ALA A 52 -2.30 -12.03 -4.78
CA ALA A 52 -1.31 -11.44 -3.88
C ALA A 52 -1.81 -10.15 -3.20
N ARG A 53 -2.58 -9.31 -3.91
CA ARG A 53 -3.24 -8.14 -3.31
C ARG A 53 -4.28 -8.54 -2.27
N ASP A 54 -4.99 -9.63 -2.50
CA ASP A 54 -5.99 -10.10 -1.55
C ASP A 54 -5.33 -10.63 -0.27
N VAL A 55 -4.15 -11.25 -0.37
CA VAL A 55 -3.30 -11.58 0.81
C VAL A 55 -2.92 -10.32 1.58
N VAL A 56 -2.34 -9.32 0.91
CA VAL A 56 -1.95 -8.06 1.58
C VAL A 56 -3.14 -7.37 2.24
N LYS A 57 -4.34 -7.41 1.63
CA LYS A 57 -5.55 -6.87 2.26
C LYS A 57 -5.99 -7.67 3.47
N ALA A 58 -5.88 -8.99 3.44
CA ALA A 58 -6.20 -9.84 4.57
C ALA A 58 -5.25 -9.58 5.75
N ASP A 59 -3.96 -9.37 5.48
CA ASP A 59 -2.99 -8.99 6.52
C ASP A 59 -3.38 -7.66 7.21
N LEU A 60 -4.04 -6.76 6.47
CA LEU A 60 -4.56 -5.49 7.01
C LEU A 60 -5.89 -5.66 7.76
N SER A 61 -6.64 -6.74 7.54
CA SER A 61 -7.93 -6.94 8.24
C SER A 61 -7.76 -7.35 9.70
N ASP A 62 -6.61 -7.91 10.06
CA ASP A 62 -6.28 -8.26 11.45
C ASP A 62 -5.71 -7.07 12.24
N ILE A 63 -5.42 -5.94 11.58
CA ILE A 63 -5.00 -4.71 12.25
C ILE A 63 -6.24 -3.92 12.66
N ASP A 64 -6.35 -3.61 13.95
CA ASP A 64 -7.40 -2.74 14.43
C ASP A 64 -7.28 -1.37 13.73
N ARG A 65 -8.42 -0.85 13.24
CA ARG A 65 -8.46 0.42 12.51
C ARG A 65 -7.88 1.57 13.35
N VAL A 66 -8.07 1.53 14.67
CA VAL A 66 -7.53 2.51 15.61
C VAL A 66 -6.01 2.41 15.68
N ASP A 67 -5.45 1.20 15.75
CA ASP A 67 -4.00 0.99 15.76
C ASP A 67 -3.35 1.45 14.45
N MET A 68 -4.00 1.13 13.32
CA MET A 68 -3.55 1.63 12.02
C MET A 68 -3.60 3.15 11.95
N LEU A 69 -4.68 3.78 12.45
CA LEU A 69 -4.81 5.23 12.47
C LEU A 69 -3.74 5.87 13.37
N ALA A 70 -3.51 5.34 14.56
CA ALA A 70 -2.48 5.81 15.48
C ALA A 70 -1.08 5.76 14.83
N SER A 71 -0.75 4.67 14.13
CA SER A 71 0.50 4.55 13.39
C SER A 71 0.65 5.61 12.29
N LYS A 72 -0.43 5.91 11.55
CA LYS A 72 -0.41 6.95 10.51
C LYS A 72 -0.31 8.36 11.07
N VAL A 73 -0.97 8.63 12.21
CA VAL A 73 -0.85 9.89 12.95
C VAL A 73 0.60 10.13 13.35
N GLN A 74 1.22 9.15 14.01
CA GLN A 74 2.61 9.24 14.46
C GLN A 74 3.59 9.47 13.28
N MET A 75 3.36 8.80 12.15
CA MET A 75 4.17 8.98 10.95
C MET A 75 4.08 10.40 10.38
N LEU A 76 2.88 11.00 10.35
CA LEU A 76 2.68 12.35 9.84
C LEU A 76 3.26 13.42 10.79
N GLU A 77 3.17 13.21 12.10
CA GLU A 77 3.82 14.06 13.11
C GLU A 77 5.34 14.07 12.93
N GLN A 78 5.93 12.90 12.70
CA GLN A 78 7.37 12.78 12.44
C GLN A 78 7.76 13.50 11.13
N ILE A 79 7.01 13.30 10.04
CA ILE A 79 7.28 13.98 8.77
C ILE A 79 7.18 15.50 8.92
N ALA A 80 6.18 16.01 9.66
CA ALA A 80 6.04 17.43 9.92
C ALA A 80 7.25 17.98 10.70
N THR A 81 7.68 17.26 11.73
CA THR A 81 8.86 17.61 12.54
C THR A 81 10.14 17.66 11.69
N ASP A 82 10.39 16.62 10.89
CA ASP A 82 11.56 16.54 10.02
C ASP A 82 11.54 17.61 8.90
N ALA A 83 10.36 17.95 8.40
CA ALA A 83 10.19 18.99 7.40
C ALA A 83 10.47 20.39 7.96
N VAL A 84 10.01 20.69 9.18
CA VAL A 84 10.32 21.95 9.88
C VAL A 84 11.82 22.04 10.16
N ALA A 85 12.43 20.99 10.72
CA ALA A 85 13.87 20.96 11.00
C ALA A 85 14.73 21.17 9.74
N ALA A 86 14.22 20.76 8.57
CA ALA A 86 14.89 20.92 7.28
C ALA A 86 14.56 22.23 6.53
N GLY A 87 13.79 23.16 7.12
CA GLY A 87 13.37 24.41 6.45
C GLY A 87 12.46 24.17 5.24
N ARG A 88 11.64 23.12 5.29
CA ARG A 88 10.68 22.73 4.24
C ARG A 88 9.25 22.88 4.76
N GLU A 89 8.89 24.10 5.16
CA GLU A 89 7.63 24.42 5.84
C GLU A 89 6.41 24.02 5.01
N SER A 90 6.47 24.14 3.68
CA SER A 90 5.37 23.70 2.80
C SER A 90 5.07 22.21 2.94
N ASN A 91 6.10 21.37 3.13
CA ASN A 91 5.91 19.93 3.34
C ASN A 91 5.34 19.65 4.74
N ALA A 92 5.77 20.40 5.76
CA ALA A 92 5.23 20.30 7.10
C ALA A 92 3.73 20.65 7.13
N ILE A 93 3.34 21.73 6.47
CA ILE A 93 1.93 22.13 6.32
C ILE A 93 1.12 21.04 5.60
N GLY A 94 1.70 20.42 4.56
CA GLY A 94 1.09 19.28 3.87
C GLY A 94 0.82 18.10 4.80
N ALA A 95 1.80 17.69 5.60
CA ALA A 95 1.64 16.61 6.57
C ALA A 95 0.57 16.92 7.64
N ILE A 96 0.54 18.16 8.15
CA ILE A 96 -0.45 18.61 9.14
C ILE A 96 -1.88 18.62 8.56
N ARG A 97 -2.05 19.02 7.30
CA ARG A 97 -3.37 18.96 6.63
C ARG A 97 -3.88 17.53 6.51
N LEU A 98 -3.00 16.61 6.07
CA LEU A 98 -3.34 15.18 5.99
C LEU A 98 -3.65 14.61 7.37
N LEU A 99 -2.94 15.04 8.41
CA LEU A 99 -3.22 14.63 9.79
C LEU A 99 -4.63 15.07 10.21
N ASN A 100 -5.00 16.33 9.96
CA ASN A 100 -6.32 16.89 10.25
C ASN A 100 -7.45 16.11 9.54
N GLU A 101 -7.23 15.71 8.29
CA GLU A 101 -8.16 14.88 7.51
C GLU A 101 -8.32 13.47 8.11
N LEU A 102 -7.21 12.85 8.52
CA LEU A 102 -7.19 11.49 9.09
C LEU A 102 -7.90 11.39 10.43
N VAL A 103 -7.74 12.39 11.31
CA VAL A 103 -8.34 12.40 12.66
C VAL A 103 -9.72 13.07 12.69
N GLY A 104 -10.17 13.65 11.57
CA GLY A 104 -11.51 14.20 11.42
C GLY A 104 -11.75 15.58 12.05
N PHE A 105 -10.70 16.29 12.50
CA PHE A 105 -10.84 17.65 13.05
C PHE A 105 -11.38 18.68 12.03
N GLY A 106 -11.33 18.37 10.72
CA GLY A 106 -11.84 19.23 9.64
C GLY A 106 -13.16 18.81 8.98
N ALA A 107 -13.75 17.67 9.33
CA ALA A 107 -14.86 17.06 8.59
C ALA A 107 -16.23 17.79 8.72
N GLY A 108 -16.27 18.96 9.37
CA GLY A 108 -17.50 19.73 9.62
C GLY A 108 -17.54 21.15 9.05
N GLN A 109 -16.43 21.69 8.51
CA GLN A 109 -16.45 23.04 7.93
C GLN A 109 -16.89 22.98 6.48
N LYS A 110 -18.21 23.08 6.25
CA LYS A 110 -18.71 23.60 4.97
C LYS A 110 -18.06 24.96 4.75
N PRO A 111 -17.42 25.24 3.59
CA PRO A 111 -17.02 26.60 3.27
C PRO A 111 -18.30 27.44 3.28
N GLY A 112 -18.37 28.41 4.19
CA GLY A 112 -19.47 29.35 4.25
C GLY A 112 -19.59 30.03 2.89
N THR A 113 -20.71 29.80 2.21
CA THR A 113 -21.11 30.59 1.05
C THR A 113 -21.39 32.00 1.56
N HIS A 114 -20.46 32.91 1.33
CA HIS A 114 -20.69 34.35 1.35
C HIS A 114 -20.89 34.83 -0.08
#